data_AF-A0A9J6B6Q2-F1
#
_entry.id   AF-A0A9J6B6Q2-F1
#
_cell.length_a   1.000
_cell.length_b   1.000
_cell.length_c   1.000
_cell.angle_alpha   90.00
_cell.angle_beta   90.00
_cell.angle_gamma   90.00
#
_symmetry.space_group_name_H-M   'P 1'
#
loop_
_entity.id
_entity.type
_entity.pdbx_description
1 polymer ?
#
loop_
_entity_poly.entity_id
_entity_poly.type
_entity_poly.pdbx_seq_one_letter_code
_entity_poly.pdbx_strand_id
1 'polypeptide(L)'
;MGHLAHSADMRATRLEISVPWIIESAISVALTPLQNSIDTFTTRIEACKSRQGEISDVTTLKVEVDDLRKDVDYLKSIDFTSLLKAVDNLDTLETSEIPPATTRDIHRDDATLDESDVETNDEQIEVHDAIVNDDLADMEDVMFESVRQTCLRDTTMGGSNGEGTSELTLSTDAPV
;
A
#
# COMPACT_ATOMS: atom_id res chain seq x y z
N MET A 1 -4.68 36.32 40.40
CA MET A 1 -3.73 35.43 39.72
C MET A 1 -4.35 34.12 39.19
N GLY A 2 -5.68 33.94 39.13
CA GLY A 2 -6.28 32.64 38.76
C GLY A 2 -6.65 32.41 37.28
N HIS A 3 -6.59 33.43 36.41
CA HIS A 3 -7.13 33.32 35.04
C HIS A 3 -6.14 32.78 34.00
N LEU A 4 -4.84 32.83 34.27
CA LEU A 4 -3.81 32.44 33.30
C LEU A 4 -3.66 30.91 33.23
N ALA A 5 -3.79 30.21 34.36
CA ALA A 5 -3.71 28.75 34.43
C ALA A 5 -4.87 28.07 33.67
N HIS A 6 -6.07 28.65 33.72
CA HIS A 6 -7.25 28.09 33.06
C HIS A 6 -7.21 28.21 31.53
N SER A 7 -6.54 29.23 30.98
CA SER A 7 -6.44 29.41 29.54
C SER A 7 -5.42 28.47 28.87
N ALA A 8 -4.39 28.01 29.60
CA ALA A 8 -3.42 27.06 29.08
C ALA A 8 -4.05 25.65 28.95
N ASP A 9 -4.83 25.25 29.95
CA ASP A 9 -5.51 23.95 30.03
C ASP A 9 -6.50 23.73 28.86
N MET A 10 -7.27 24.75 28.50
CA MET A 10 -8.22 24.70 27.37
C MET A 10 -7.54 24.61 25.99
N ARG A 11 -6.28 25.05 25.84
CA ARG A 11 -5.52 24.92 24.58
C ARG A 11 -4.92 23.52 24.44
N ALA A 12 -4.49 22.90 25.54
CA ALA A 12 -3.99 21.53 25.56
C ALA A 12 -5.09 20.53 25.16
N THR A 13 -6.26 20.61 25.81
CA THR A 13 -7.40 19.72 25.51
C THR A 13 -7.92 19.86 24.08
N ARG A 14 -7.87 21.05 23.48
CA ARG A 14 -8.27 21.23 22.07
C ARG A 14 -7.29 20.57 21.10
N LEU A 15 -5.99 20.60 21.39
CA LEU A 15 -4.96 19.98 20.55
C LEU A 15 -5.10 18.46 20.57
N GLU A 16 -5.27 17.87 21.76
CA GLU A 16 -5.48 16.43 21.98
C GLU A 16 -6.68 15.90 21.19
N ILE A 17 -7.76 16.68 21.07
CA ILE A 17 -8.95 16.28 20.29
C ILE A 17 -8.73 16.42 18.78
N SER A 18 -7.92 17.40 18.35
CA SER A 18 -7.71 17.66 16.92
C SER A 18 -6.71 16.71 16.25
N VAL A 19 -5.72 16.20 16.99
CA VAL A 19 -4.68 15.31 16.41
C VAL A 19 -5.27 14.01 15.83
N PRO A 20 -6.13 13.24 16.53
CA PRO A 20 -6.77 12.05 15.98
C PRO A 20 -7.53 12.34 14.67
N TRP A 21 -8.30 13.42 14.65
CA TRP A 21 -9.12 13.79 13.49
C TRP A 21 -8.27 14.17 12.27
N ILE A 22 -7.14 14.85 12.47
CA ILE A 22 -6.21 15.19 11.39
C ILE A 22 -5.59 13.92 10.80
N ILE A 23 -5.19 12.97 11.66
CA ILE A 23 -4.60 11.69 11.22
C ILE A 23 -5.61 10.87 10.41
N GLU A 24 -6.85 10.72 10.92
CA GLU A 24 -7.92 10.01 10.22
C GLU A 24 -8.22 10.63 8.85
N SER A 25 -8.28 11.97 8.79
CA SER A 25 -8.51 12.69 7.54
C SER A 25 -7.37 12.47 6.54
N ALA A 26 -6.11 12.54 6.99
CA ALA A 26 -4.95 12.36 6.12
C ALA A 26 -4.88 10.93 5.54
N ILE A 27 -5.15 9.92 6.37
CA ILE A 27 -5.20 8.52 5.94
C ILE A 27 -6.33 8.31 4.93
N SER A 28 -7.51 8.86 5.18
CA SER A 28 -8.65 8.76 4.26
C SER A 28 -8.34 9.38 2.88
N VAL A 29 -7.65 10.52 2.86
CA VAL A 29 -7.18 11.15 1.62
C VAL A 29 -6.17 10.25 0.90
N ALA A 30 -5.21 9.65 1.61
CA ALA A 30 -4.22 8.75 1.04
C ALA A 30 -4.81 7.43 0.51
N LEU A 31 -5.91 6.93 1.09
CA LEU A 31 -6.58 5.71 0.63
C LEU A 31 -7.48 5.91 -0.60
N THR A 32 -7.86 7.15 -0.91
CA THR A 32 -8.70 7.46 -2.07
C THR A 32 -8.05 7.06 -3.41
N PRO A 33 -6.80 7.43 -3.72
CA PRO A 33 -6.16 7.00 -4.97
C PRO A 33 -6.00 5.48 -5.06
N LEU A 34 -5.79 4.79 -3.93
CA LEU A 34 -5.70 3.32 -3.90
C LEU A 34 -7.04 2.65 -4.26
N GLN A 35 -8.16 3.16 -3.73
CA GLN A 35 -9.51 2.69 -4.12
C GLN A 35 -9.77 2.87 -5.62
N ASN A 36 -9.42 4.04 -6.17
CA ASN A 36 -9.55 4.30 -7.60
C ASN A 36 -8.72 3.34 -8.47
N SER A 37 -7.50 3.00 -8.00
CA SER A 37 -6.64 2.03 -8.68
C SER A 37 -7.26 0.63 -8.68
N ILE A 38 -7.77 0.16 -7.53
CA ILE A 38 -8.46 -1.13 -7.39
C ILE A 38 -9.69 -1.22 -8.31
N ASP A 39 -10.51 -0.16 -8.37
CA ASP A 39 -11.68 -0.10 -9.26
C ASP A 39 -11.28 -0.13 -10.74
N THR A 40 -10.18 0.56 -11.08
CA THR A 40 -9.60 0.54 -12.43
C THR A 40 -9.10 -0.86 -12.80
N PHE A 41 -8.35 -1.52 -11.91
CA PHE A 41 -7.90 -2.90 -12.10
C PHE A 41 -9.07 -3.87 -12.27
N THR A 42 -10.09 -3.78 -11.41
CA THR A 42 -11.30 -4.59 -11.50
C THR A 42 -11.96 -4.45 -12.88
N THR A 43 -12.11 -3.22 -13.36
CA THR A 43 -12.70 -2.95 -14.69
C THR A 43 -11.87 -3.58 -15.82
N ARG A 44 -10.53 -3.51 -15.73
CA ARG A 44 -9.63 -4.09 -16.73
C ARG A 44 -9.65 -5.62 -16.71
N ILE A 45 -9.70 -6.23 -15.52
CA ILE A 45 -9.81 -7.68 -15.35
C ILE A 45 -11.10 -8.19 -16.00
N GLU A 46 -12.24 -7.53 -15.77
CA GLU A 46 -13.51 -7.89 -16.40
C GLU A 46 -13.47 -7.72 -17.93
N ALA A 47 -12.83 -6.66 -18.43
CA ALA A 47 -12.62 -6.45 -19.86
C ALA A 47 -11.74 -7.57 -20.47
N CYS A 48 -10.66 -7.97 -19.80
CA CYS A 48 -9.80 -9.07 -20.25
C CYS A 48 -10.54 -10.41 -20.23
N LYS A 49 -11.26 -10.72 -19.15
CA LYS A 49 -12.10 -11.92 -19.02
C LYS A 49 -13.10 -12.03 -20.18
N SER A 50 -13.72 -10.92 -20.58
CA SER A 50 -14.67 -10.90 -21.69
C SER A 50 -14.04 -11.17 -23.06
N ARG A 51 -12.75 -10.85 -23.26
CA ARG A 51 -12.05 -10.98 -24.55
C ARG A 51 -11.38 -12.33 -24.74
N GLN A 52 -10.78 -12.87 -23.68
CA GLN A 52 -9.96 -14.07 -23.76
C GLN A 52 -10.67 -15.34 -23.26
N GLY A 53 -11.88 -15.20 -22.71
CA GLY A 53 -12.55 -16.29 -22.00
C GLY A 53 -12.00 -16.47 -20.60
N GLU A 54 -12.37 -17.58 -19.96
CA GLU A 54 -12.01 -17.85 -18.57
C GLU A 54 -10.59 -18.44 -18.49
N ILE A 55 -9.58 -17.57 -18.44
CA ILE A 55 -8.19 -17.94 -18.18
C ILE A 55 -7.98 -18.04 -16.67
N SER A 56 -7.34 -19.12 -16.21
CA SER A 56 -7.02 -19.36 -14.78
C SER A 56 -6.33 -18.17 -14.12
N ASP A 57 -5.41 -17.51 -14.82
CA ASP A 57 -4.59 -16.43 -14.28
C ASP A 57 -5.43 -15.18 -14.01
N VAL A 58 -6.41 -14.89 -14.88
CA VAL A 58 -7.36 -13.77 -14.70
C VAL A 58 -8.27 -14.05 -13.50
N THR A 59 -8.63 -15.31 -13.26
CA THR A 59 -9.43 -15.68 -12.08
C THR A 59 -8.62 -15.57 -10.78
N THR A 60 -7.34 -15.95 -10.80
CA THR A 60 -6.44 -15.78 -9.65
C THR A 60 -6.23 -14.31 -9.31
N LEU A 61 -5.89 -13.48 -10.30
CA LEU A 61 -5.71 -12.04 -10.12
C LEU A 61 -6.97 -11.36 -9.58
N LYS A 62 -8.15 -11.80 -10.03
CA LYS A 62 -9.43 -11.29 -9.49
C LYS A 62 -9.59 -11.58 -8.00
N VAL A 63 -9.24 -12.78 -7.54
CA VAL A 63 -9.30 -13.14 -6.12
C VAL A 63 -8.36 -12.27 -5.30
N GLU A 64 -7.16 -11.99 -5.80
CA GLU A 64 -6.20 -11.10 -5.13
C GLU A 64 -6.69 -9.65 -5.04
N VAL A 65 -7.30 -9.12 -6.11
CA VAL A 65 -7.91 -7.78 -6.11
C VAL A 65 -9.10 -7.71 -5.14
N ASP A 66 -9.93 -8.75 -5.09
CA ASP A 66 -11.03 -8.85 -4.13
C ASP A 66 -10.51 -8.91 -2.67
N ASP A 67 -9.36 -9.53 -2.44
CA ASP A 67 -8.72 -9.59 -1.11
C ASP A 67 -8.13 -8.24 -0.72
N LEU A 68 -7.38 -7.61 -1.63
CA LEU A 68 -6.83 -6.27 -1.44
C LEU A 68 -7.92 -5.23 -1.12
N ARG A 69 -9.09 -5.35 -1.76
CA ARG A 69 -10.24 -4.49 -1.45
C ARG A 69 -10.69 -4.64 0.01
N LYS A 70 -10.73 -5.86 0.54
CA LYS A 70 -11.09 -6.10 1.94
C LYS A 70 -10.05 -5.50 2.88
N ASP A 71 -8.77 -5.59 2.53
CA ASP A 71 -7.69 -5.01 3.34
C ASP A 71 -7.80 -3.48 3.40
N VAL A 72 -8.11 -2.84 2.26
CA VAL A 72 -8.35 -1.39 2.21
C VAL A 72 -9.59 -0.99 3.01
N ASP A 73 -10.68 -1.76 2.89
CA ASP A 73 -11.91 -1.53 3.67
C ASP A 73 -11.67 -1.74 5.18
N TYR A 74 -10.88 -2.75 5.54
CA TYR A 74 -10.45 -3.01 6.92
C TYR A 74 -9.63 -1.83 7.44
N LEU A 75 -8.63 -1.37 6.70
CA LEU A 75 -7.79 -0.24 7.06
C LEU A 75 -8.60 1.05 7.26
N LYS A 76 -9.62 1.28 6.42
CA LYS A 76 -10.56 2.40 6.55
C LYS A 76 -11.48 2.28 7.76
N SER A 77 -11.76 1.06 8.20
CA SER A 77 -12.63 0.77 9.35
C SER A 77 -11.91 0.86 10.70
N ILE A 78 -10.58 0.96 10.71
CA ILE A 78 -9.80 1.14 11.94
C ILE A 78 -10.17 2.49 12.54
N ASP A 79 -10.79 2.45 13.72
CA ASP A 79 -11.00 3.63 14.55
C ASP A 79 -9.67 4.00 15.22
N PHE A 80 -8.99 5.02 14.68
CA PHE A 80 -7.72 5.49 15.21
C PHE A 80 -7.89 6.11 16.61
N THR A 81 -9.10 6.55 16.96
CA THR A 81 -9.45 6.96 18.33
C THR A 81 -9.25 5.82 19.32
N SER A 82 -9.66 4.61 18.94
CA SER A 82 -9.47 3.40 19.76
C SER A 82 -7.99 3.03 19.89
N LEU A 83 -7.18 3.23 18.84
CA LEU A 83 -5.74 2.98 18.85
C LEU A 83 -4.99 3.95 19.78
N LEU A 84 -5.28 5.26 19.66
CA LEU A 84 -4.67 6.29 20.49
C LEU A 84 -5.06 6.12 21.97
N LYS A 85 -6.32 5.79 22.23
CA LYS A 85 -6.79 5.49 23.59
C LYS A 85 -6.09 4.28 24.22
N ALA A 86 -5.68 3.28 23.43
CA ALA A 86 -4.96 2.12 23.95
C ALA A 86 -3.54 2.49 24.43
N VAL A 87 -2.88 3.46 23.78
CA VAL A 87 -1.55 3.96 24.16
C VAL A 87 -1.59 4.70 25.49
N ASP A 88 -2.60 5.54 25.72
CA ASP A 88 -2.74 6.27 27.00
C ASP A 88 -2.89 5.35 28.22
N ASN A 89 -3.37 4.11 28.03
CA ASN A 89 -3.47 3.12 29.10
C ASN A 89 -2.13 2.41 29.38
N LEU A 90 -1.17 2.45 28.44
CA LEU A 90 0.13 1.81 28.58
C LEU A 90 1.05 2.56 29.56
N ASP A 91 0.91 3.89 29.67
CA ASP A 91 1.63 4.71 30.67
C ASP A 91 1.30 4.32 32.11
N THR A 92 0.12 3.72 32.34
CA THR A 92 -0.24 3.13 33.63
C THR A 92 0.36 1.74 33.86
N LEU A 93 0.80 1.03 32.82
CA LEU A 93 1.23 -0.37 32.90
C LEU A 93 2.73 -0.52 33.23
N GLU A 94 3.56 0.49 32.97
CA GLU A 94 4.98 0.50 33.40
C GLU A 94 5.18 0.73 34.91
N THR A 95 4.12 0.94 35.68
CA THR A 95 4.20 0.89 37.17
C THR A 95 3.79 -0.47 37.76
N SER A 96 3.56 -1.49 36.91
CA SER A 96 3.33 -2.85 37.39
C SER A 96 4.65 -3.51 37.81
N GLU A 97 4.97 -3.35 39.10
CA GLU A 97 5.54 -4.41 39.94
C GLU A 97 6.97 -4.88 39.60
N ILE A 98 7.93 -3.95 39.47
CA ILE A 98 9.27 -4.27 39.97
C ILE A 98 9.21 -4.03 41.48
N PRO A 99 9.28 -5.07 42.34
CA PRO A 99 9.41 -4.83 43.78
C PRO A 99 10.66 -3.97 43.98
N PRO A 100 10.61 -2.88 44.76
CA PRO A 100 11.77 -2.02 44.99
C PRO A 100 12.84 -2.82 45.73
N ALA A 101 13.69 -3.50 44.96
CA ALA A 101 14.87 -4.16 45.45
C ALA A 101 15.88 -3.06 45.73
N THR A 102 15.88 -2.62 46.99
CA THR A 102 16.99 -1.96 47.66
C THR A 102 18.30 -2.58 47.20
N THR A 103 19.03 -1.95 46.29
CA THR A 103 20.45 -2.26 46.10
C THR A 103 21.19 -1.00 45.71
N ARG A 104 21.66 -0.34 46.78
CA ARG A 104 23.03 0.16 46.95
C ARG A 104 23.41 1.34 46.06
N ASP A 105 23.38 2.49 46.72
CA ASP A 105 24.32 3.60 46.61
C ASP A 105 25.64 3.22 45.90
N ILE A 106 25.72 3.53 44.61
CA ILE A 106 26.96 3.55 43.85
C ILE A 106 27.27 5.02 43.60
N HIS A 107 28.36 5.43 44.23
CA HIS A 107 29.02 6.71 44.16
C HIS A 107 29.15 7.18 42.71
N ARG A 108 28.52 8.33 42.45
CA ARG A 108 28.55 9.11 41.22
C ARG A 108 29.93 9.71 41.03
N ASP A 109 30.69 9.16 40.10
CA ASP A 109 31.84 9.84 39.51
C ASP A 109 31.33 10.87 38.50
N ASP A 110 31.78 12.09 38.72
CA ASP A 110 31.48 13.33 38.00
C ASP A 110 32.10 13.29 36.60
N ALA A 111 31.34 12.79 35.61
CA ALA A 111 31.68 12.93 34.21
C ALA A 111 31.05 14.22 33.68
N THR A 112 31.90 15.23 33.49
CA THR A 112 31.61 16.46 32.75
C THR A 112 31.22 16.10 31.32
N LEU A 113 29.92 16.02 31.07
CA LEU A 113 29.37 15.97 29.72
C LEU A 113 29.48 17.36 29.13
N ASP A 114 30.44 17.51 28.23
CA ASP A 114 30.60 18.60 27.29
C ASP A 114 29.27 18.73 26.51
N GLU A 115 28.55 19.82 26.76
CA GLU A 115 27.32 20.19 26.09
C GLU A 115 27.68 20.62 24.66
N SER A 116 27.62 19.70 23.71
CA SER A 116 27.75 20.07 22.30
C SER A 116 26.46 20.72 21.82
N ASP A 117 26.49 22.06 21.70
CA ASP A 117 25.57 22.86 20.89
C ASP A 117 25.67 22.40 19.43
N VAL A 118 24.81 21.45 19.03
CA VAL A 118 24.54 21.17 17.62
C VAL A 118 23.24 21.90 17.27
N GLU A 119 23.43 23.10 16.75
CA GLU A 119 22.44 23.90 16.06
C GLU A 119 22.03 23.12 14.79
N THR A 120 20.96 22.33 14.89
CA THR A 120 20.36 21.65 13.74
C THR A 120 19.67 22.70 12.87
N ASN A 121 20.25 22.88 11.69
CA ASN A 121 19.77 23.75 10.63
C ASN A 121 18.45 23.22 10.03
N ASP A 122 17.32 23.73 10.55
CA ASP A 122 15.93 23.37 10.21
C ASP A 122 15.43 23.95 8.86
N GLU A 123 16.25 24.01 7.79
CA GLU A 123 15.86 24.66 6.51
C GLU A 123 15.90 23.78 5.25
N GLN A 124 15.82 22.44 5.33
CA GLN A 124 15.93 21.60 4.12
C GLN A 124 14.93 20.42 3.98
N ILE A 125 13.68 20.54 4.47
CA ILE A 125 12.63 19.53 4.23
C ILE A 125 11.44 20.13 3.46
N GLU A 126 11.69 20.75 2.30
CA GLU A 126 10.60 21.27 1.44
C GLU A 126 10.75 21.02 -0.07
N VAL A 127 11.67 20.17 -0.55
CA VAL A 127 11.85 20.02 -2.02
C VAL A 127 12.21 18.62 -2.53
N HIS A 128 11.64 17.55 -1.96
CA HIS A 128 11.86 16.20 -2.54
C HIS A 128 10.62 15.32 -2.78
N ASP A 129 9.40 15.87 -2.68
CA ASP A 129 8.17 15.11 -2.97
C ASP A 129 7.71 15.13 -4.44
N ALA A 130 8.31 15.96 -5.29
CA ALA A 130 7.86 16.12 -6.68
C ALA A 130 8.61 15.24 -7.71
N ILE A 131 9.86 14.85 -7.44
CA ILE A 131 10.71 14.20 -8.45
C ILE A 131 10.55 12.66 -8.48
N VAL A 132 10.10 12.04 -7.39
CA VAL A 132 9.95 10.57 -7.32
C VAL A 132 8.64 10.08 -7.98
N ASN A 133 7.69 10.97 -8.27
CA ASN A 133 6.40 10.59 -8.85
C ASN A 133 6.41 10.43 -10.38
N ASP A 134 7.35 11.06 -11.11
CA ASP A 134 7.45 10.89 -12.57
C ASP A 134 7.94 9.47 -12.94
N ASP A 135 8.94 8.94 -12.21
CA ASP A 135 9.48 7.59 -12.48
C ASP A 135 8.48 6.46 -12.21
N LEU A 136 7.49 6.69 -11.33
CA LEU A 136 6.45 5.72 -11.01
C LEU A 136 5.39 5.61 -12.12
N ALA A 137 5.08 6.73 -12.79
CA ALA A 137 4.18 6.74 -13.94
C ALA A 137 4.78 5.98 -15.13
N ASP A 138 6.08 6.14 -15.39
CA ASP A 138 6.78 5.43 -16.44
C ASP A 138 6.87 3.91 -16.18
N MET A 139 6.98 3.49 -14.91
CA MET A 139 7.04 2.07 -14.55
C MET A 139 5.67 1.37 -14.67
N GLU A 140 4.57 2.04 -14.36
CA GLU A 140 3.21 1.52 -14.58
C GLU A 140 2.95 1.25 -16.07
N ASP A 141 3.35 2.17 -16.95
CA ASP A 141 3.19 2.02 -18.39
C ASP A 141 4.05 0.86 -18.94
N VAL A 142 5.28 0.70 -18.44
CA VAL A 142 6.17 -0.42 -18.83
C VAL A 142 5.58 -1.77 -18.40
N MET A 143 5.03 -1.87 -17.18
CA MET A 143 4.39 -3.12 -16.73
C MET A 143 3.13 -3.43 -17.54
N PHE A 144 2.31 -2.42 -17.86
CA PHE A 144 1.12 -2.64 -18.68
C PHE A 144 1.43 -3.02 -20.11
N GLU A 145 2.46 -2.44 -20.72
CA GLU A 145 2.88 -2.79 -22.07
C GLU A 145 3.50 -4.20 -22.11
N SER A 146 4.24 -4.59 -21.07
CA SER A 146 4.75 -5.96 -20.91
C SER A 146 3.60 -6.98 -20.80
N VAL A 147 2.56 -6.69 -20.01
CA VAL A 147 1.37 -7.55 -19.89
C VAL A 147 0.58 -7.62 -21.21
N ARG A 148 0.53 -6.53 -21.99
CA ARG A 148 -0.06 -6.56 -23.34
C ARG A 148 0.77 -7.42 -24.29
N GLN A 149 2.09 -7.33 -24.26
CA GLN A 149 2.97 -8.13 -25.12
C GLN A 149 2.88 -9.62 -24.81
N THR A 150 2.82 -10.01 -23.52
CA THR A 150 2.63 -11.41 -23.15
C THR A 150 1.26 -11.93 -23.61
N CYS A 151 0.19 -11.15 -23.41
CA CYS A 151 -1.14 -11.49 -23.95
C CYS A 151 -1.18 -11.64 -25.48
N LEU A 152 -0.36 -10.88 -26.22
CA LEU A 152 -0.36 -10.91 -27.69
C LEU A 152 0.48 -12.06 -28.26
N ARG A 153 1.53 -12.48 -27.55
CA ARG A 153 2.45 -13.54 -28.00
C ARG A 153 1.79 -14.92 -28.03
N ASP A 154 0.89 -15.20 -27.09
CA ASP A 154 0.23 -16.52 -27.01
C ASP A 154 -0.87 -16.74 -28.06
N THR A 155 -1.27 -15.69 -28.78
CA THR A 155 -2.27 -15.79 -29.86
C THR A 155 -1.62 -16.12 -31.23
N THR A 156 -0.30 -16.07 -31.36
CA THR A 156 0.38 -16.15 -32.69
C THR A 156 0.99 -17.53 -33.01
N MET A 157 0.84 -18.57 -32.19
CA MET A 157 1.19 -19.96 -32.61
C MET A 157 0.09 -20.67 -33.41
N GLY A 158 -0.92 -19.95 -33.86
CA GLY A 158 -2.06 -20.47 -34.64
C GLY A 158 -1.93 -20.29 -36.15
N GLY A 159 -0.86 -20.83 -36.76
CA GLY A 159 -0.94 -21.32 -38.14
C GLY A 159 -0.31 -20.48 -39.25
N SER A 160 0.53 -21.16 -40.04
CA SER A 160 0.85 -20.95 -41.48
C SER A 160 2.12 -21.76 -41.77
N ASN A 161 2.29 -22.69 -42.73
CA ASN A 161 1.53 -23.18 -43.88
C ASN A 161 2.01 -24.61 -44.18
N GLY A 162 1.10 -25.45 -44.68
CA GLY A 162 1.40 -26.74 -45.29
C GLY A 162 0.45 -27.00 -46.46
N GLU A 163 0.37 -26.03 -47.37
CA GLU A 163 -0.32 -26.12 -48.65
C GLU A 163 0.43 -27.11 -49.55
N GLY A 164 -0.02 -28.35 -49.56
CA GLY A 164 0.47 -29.43 -50.43
C GLY A 164 -0.62 -29.90 -51.38
N THR A 165 -0.73 -29.19 -52.49
CA THR A 165 -1.25 -29.58 -53.81
C THR A 165 -1.90 -30.97 -53.94
N SER A 166 -3.17 -30.93 -54.34
CA SER A 166 -3.95 -31.96 -55.02
C SER A 166 -3.21 -32.73 -56.12
N GLU A 167 -3.30 -34.06 -56.11
CA GLU A 167 -3.18 -34.87 -57.32
C GLU A 167 -4.26 -35.96 -57.33
N LEU A 168 -5.31 -35.72 -58.13
CA LEU A 168 -6.28 -36.71 -58.55
C LEU A 168 -5.65 -37.56 -59.66
N THR A 169 -5.35 -38.83 -59.40
CA THR A 169 -5.08 -39.81 -60.47
C THR A 169 -6.08 -40.97 -60.43
N LEU A 170 -7.07 -40.80 -61.32
CA LEU A 170 -7.72 -41.79 -62.19
C LEU A 170 -7.37 -43.28 -62.03
N SER A 171 -8.46 -44.06 -62.03
CA SER A 171 -8.66 -45.32 -62.76
C SER A 171 -7.99 -46.59 -62.21
N THR A 172 -8.79 -47.63 -61.99
CA THR A 172 -8.60 -48.91 -62.70
C THR A 172 -9.88 -49.75 -62.61
N ASP A 173 -10.22 -50.25 -63.79
CA ASP A 173 -11.38 -51.01 -64.23
C ASP A 173 -11.13 -52.54 -64.16
N ALA A 174 -12.25 -53.29 -64.10
CA ALA A 174 -12.47 -54.69 -64.53
C ALA A 174 -11.85 -55.88 -63.73
N PRO A 175 -12.21 -57.15 -64.04
CA PRO A 175 -13.51 -57.81 -64.28
C PRO A 175 -13.67 -59.04 -63.31
N VAL A 176 -14.78 -59.77 -63.14
CA VAL A 176 -15.60 -60.62 -64.03
C VAL A 176 -16.92 -60.94 -63.29
#